data_AF-A0A5A7MUI8-F1
#
_entry.id   AF-A0A5A7MUI8-F1
#
_cell.length_a   1.000
_cell.length_b   1.000
_cell.length_c   1.000
_cell.angle_alpha   90.00
_cell.angle_beta   90.00
_cell.angle_gamma   90.00
#
_symmetry.space_group_name_H-M   'P 1'
#
loop_
_entity.id
_entity.type
_entity.pdbx_description
1 polymer ?
#
loop_
_entity_poly.entity_id
_entity_poly.type
_entity_poly.pdbx_seq_one_letter_code
_entity_poly.pdbx_strand_id
1 'polypeptide(L)'
;MRKSERFHGWVDDGAERTCDHPDCTESAGFRAPRRDRRPGWHWFCLDHIRAWNANWDYTADMGADAADRLRMAAPMWERETWPMGNLPSGCAVMKI
;
A
#
# COMPACT_ATOMS: atom_id res chain seq x y z
N MET A 1 3.70 -25.80 14.70
CA MET A 1 3.58 -24.62 13.82
C MET A 1 3.89 -25.03 12.40
N ARG A 2 2.89 -25.03 11.50
CA ARG A 2 3.08 -25.49 10.12
C ARG A 2 3.52 -24.29 9.27
N LYS A 3 4.56 -24.50 8.47
CA LYS A 3 5.24 -23.47 7.66
C LYS A 3 4.32 -22.78 6.63
N SER A 4 3.15 -23.36 6.35
CA SER A 4 2.12 -22.87 5.43
C SER A 4 1.27 -21.70 5.98
N GLU A 5 1.33 -21.41 7.29
CA GLU A 5 0.50 -20.39 7.94
C GLU A 5 1.13 -18.98 7.89
N ARG A 6 2.31 -18.80 7.27
CA ARG A 6 2.96 -17.49 7.05
C ARG A 6 2.72 -16.97 5.64
N PHE A 7 1.46 -16.97 5.20
CA PHE A 7 1.08 -16.60 3.84
C PHE A 7 0.87 -15.06 3.74
N HIS A 8 1.74 -14.38 2.98
CA HIS A 8 1.52 -13.08 2.31
C HIS A 8 0.75 -11.94 3.02
N GLY A 9 0.80 -11.84 4.35
CA GLY A 9 0.08 -10.80 5.11
C GLY A 9 -1.30 -11.21 5.62
N TRP A 10 -1.55 -12.52 5.74
CA TRP A 10 -2.67 -13.05 6.52
C TRP A 10 -2.58 -12.62 7.99
N VAL A 11 -3.67 -12.09 8.53
CA VAL A 11 -3.80 -11.73 9.95
C VAL A 11 -4.62 -12.79 10.65
N ASP A 12 -4.00 -13.49 11.60
CA ASP A 12 -4.65 -14.45 12.48
C ASP A 12 -4.78 -13.84 13.88
N ASP A 13 -5.83 -13.06 14.09
CA ASP A 13 -6.19 -12.48 15.39
C ASP A 13 -7.24 -13.31 16.15
N GLY A 14 -7.46 -14.55 15.72
CA GLY A 14 -8.44 -15.47 16.32
C GLY A 14 -9.90 -15.10 16.05
N ALA A 15 -10.16 -14.07 15.23
CA ALA A 15 -11.50 -13.69 14.83
C ALA A 15 -11.92 -14.46 13.57
N GLU A 16 -13.03 -15.19 13.66
CA GLU A 16 -13.61 -15.90 12.53
C GLU A 16 -14.40 -14.91 11.67
N ARG A 17 -13.86 -14.56 10.50
CA ARG A 17 -14.44 -13.58 9.57
C ARG A 17 -14.59 -14.17 8.18
N THR A 18 -15.69 -13.81 7.51
CA THR A 18 -15.94 -14.11 6.10
C THR A 18 -15.51 -12.94 5.22
N CYS A 19 -15.27 -13.22 3.94
CA CYS A 19 -14.94 -12.21 2.93
C CYS A 19 -16.04 -11.13 2.81
N ASP A 20 -15.65 -9.85 2.80
CA ASP A 20 -16.55 -8.70 2.62
C ASP A 20 -17.05 -8.52 1.17
N HIS A 21 -16.62 -9.39 0.25
CA HIS A 21 -17.06 -9.34 -1.14
C HIS A 21 -18.46 -9.94 -1.26
N PRO A 22 -19.40 -9.33 -2.02
CA PRO A 22 -20.71 -9.92 -2.23
C PRO A 22 -20.58 -11.33 -2.79
N ASP A 23 -21.42 -12.24 -2.31
CA ASP A 23 -21.48 -13.64 -2.74
C ASP A 23 -20.22 -14.48 -2.46
N CYS A 24 -19.36 -14.07 -1.52
CA CYS A 24 -18.19 -14.84 -1.10
C CYS A 24 -18.29 -15.28 0.37
N THR A 25 -18.16 -16.58 0.63
CA THR A 25 -18.19 -17.18 1.98
C THR A 25 -16.82 -17.68 2.44
N GLU A 26 -15.76 -17.40 1.69
CA GLU A 26 -14.39 -17.80 2.02
C GLU A 26 -13.88 -17.08 3.27
N SER A 27 -12.93 -17.70 3.97
CA SER A 27 -12.28 -17.13 5.14
C SER A 27 -11.49 -15.85 4.78
N ALA A 28 -11.69 -14.79 5.57
CA ALA A 28 -11.04 -13.51 5.35
C ALA A 28 -9.87 -13.30 6.33
N GLY A 29 -8.66 -13.25 5.78
CA GLY A 29 -7.44 -12.96 6.54
C GLY A 29 -6.66 -11.76 6.02
N PHE A 30 -7.07 -11.16 4.90
CA PHE A 30 -6.39 -10.01 4.32
C PHE A 30 -7.17 -8.73 4.55
N ARG A 31 -6.49 -7.70 5.05
CA ARG A 31 -7.11 -6.39 5.26
C ARG A 31 -6.84 -5.44 4.08
N ALA A 32 -7.83 -4.65 3.73
CA ALA A 32 -7.74 -3.56 2.76
C ALA A 32 -8.27 -2.25 3.37
N PRO A 33 -7.68 -1.08 3.02
CA PRO A 33 -8.22 0.21 3.45
C PRO A 33 -9.57 0.44 2.79
N ARG A 34 -10.50 1.10 3.49
CA ARG A 34 -11.74 1.54 2.88
C ARG A 34 -11.49 2.73 1.96
N ARG A 35 -12.30 2.86 0.91
CA ARG A 35 -12.22 3.99 -0.04
C ARG A 35 -12.82 5.28 0.50
N ASP A 36 -13.71 5.19 1.49
CA ASP A 36 -14.28 6.36 2.15
C ASP A 36 -13.28 6.97 3.14
N ARG A 37 -13.43 8.26 3.47
CA ARG A 37 -12.57 8.95 4.45
C ARG A 37 -12.76 8.47 5.89
N ARG A 38 -13.53 7.40 6.12
CA ARG A 38 -13.75 6.86 7.45
C ARG A 38 -12.63 5.90 7.80
N PRO A 39 -12.10 5.98 9.04
CA PRO A 39 -11.15 4.98 9.50
C PRO A 39 -11.83 3.62 9.53
N GLY A 40 -11.16 2.61 8.97
CA GLY A 40 -11.68 1.25 8.96
C GLY A 40 -10.95 0.36 7.96
N TRP A 41 -11.23 -0.93 8.07
CA TRP A 41 -10.67 -1.97 7.22
C TRP A 41 -11.80 -2.80 6.61
N HIS A 42 -11.56 -3.31 5.41
CA HIS A 42 -12.28 -4.43 4.83
C HIS A 42 -11.48 -5.71 4.97
N TRP A 43 -12.15 -6.83 5.09
CA TRP A 43 -11.54 -8.15 5.23
C TRP A 43 -11.89 -9.02 4.02
N PHE A 44 -10.88 -9.52 3.32
CA PHE A 44 -11.04 -10.29 2.10
C PHE A 44 -10.32 -11.64 2.15
N CYS A 45 -10.79 -12.58 1.33
CA CYS A 45 -10.04 -13.78 0.94
C CYS A 45 -8.93 -13.41 -0.08
N LEU A 46 -8.09 -14.39 -0.43
CA LEU A 46 -6.93 -14.18 -1.30
C LEU A 46 -7.29 -13.61 -2.69
N ASP A 47 -8.36 -14.12 -3.28
CA ASP A 47 -8.74 -13.71 -4.65
C ASP A 47 -9.31 -12.30 -4.66
N HIS A 48 -10.14 -11.96 -3.66
CA HIS A 48 -10.74 -10.63 -3.59
C HIS A 48 -9.76 -9.55 -3.14
N ILE A 49 -8.78 -9.84 -2.28
CA ILE A 49 -7.74 -8.83 -1.99
C ILE A 49 -6.89 -8.50 -3.22
N ARG A 50 -6.64 -9.49 -4.09
CA ARG A 50 -5.92 -9.26 -5.37
C ARG A 50 -6.74 -8.39 -6.30
N ALA A 51 -8.03 -8.67 -6.46
CA ALA A 51 -8.95 -7.85 -7.25
C ALA A 51 -9.04 -6.42 -6.70
N TRP A 52 -9.15 -6.28 -5.37
CA TRP A 52 -9.17 -4.98 -4.70
C TRP A 52 -7.91 -4.16 -4.98
N ASN A 53 -6.73 -4.76 -4.79
CA ASN A 53 -5.45 -4.08 -5.00
C ASN A 53 -5.20 -3.74 -6.47
N ALA A 54 -5.61 -4.60 -7.40
CA ALA A 54 -5.51 -4.32 -8.84
C ALA A 54 -6.36 -3.11 -9.26
N ASN A 55 -7.49 -2.90 -8.57
CA ASN A 55 -8.36 -1.75 -8.79
C ASN A 55 -7.92 -0.51 -7.99
N TRP A 56 -6.87 -0.60 -7.15
CA TRP A 56 -6.42 0.51 -6.33
C TRP A 56 -5.55 1.46 -7.14
N ASP A 57 -5.98 2.72 -7.25
CA ASP A 57 -5.20 3.79 -7.84
C ASP A 57 -4.86 4.83 -6.77
N TYR A 58 -3.57 4.88 -6.41
CA TYR A 58 -3.04 5.82 -5.43
C TYR A 58 -2.98 7.26 -5.95
N THR A 59 -2.86 7.43 -7.27
CA THR A 59 -2.72 8.72 -7.95
C THR A 59 -4.04 9.26 -8.48
N ALA A 60 -5.17 8.64 -8.16
CA ALA A 60 -6.48 8.99 -8.70
C ALA A 60 -6.87 10.47 -8.51
N ASP A 61 -6.48 11.06 -7.38
CA ASP A 61 -6.75 12.47 -7.05
C ASP A 61 -5.56 13.40 -7.40
N MET A 62 -4.49 12.89 -8.03
CA MET A 62 -3.32 13.67 -8.41
C MET A 62 -3.39 14.14 -9.86
N GLY A 63 -2.89 15.35 -10.13
CA GLY A 63 -2.65 15.80 -11.50
C GLY A 63 -1.49 15.05 -12.17
N ALA A 64 -1.50 14.96 -13.50
CA ALA A 64 -0.50 14.21 -14.27
C ALA A 64 0.96 14.60 -13.93
N ASP A 65 1.25 15.89 -13.82
CA ASP A 65 2.59 16.38 -13.46
C ASP A 65 3.01 15.98 -12.04
N ALA A 66 2.07 15.87 -11.11
CA ALA A 66 2.34 15.43 -9.75
C ALA A 66 2.60 13.92 -9.71
N ALA A 67 1.83 13.14 -10.47
CA ALA A 67 2.04 11.71 -10.62
C ALA A 67 3.40 11.40 -11.29
N ASP A 68 3.80 12.16 -12.32
CA ASP A 68 5.11 12.00 -12.96
C ASP A 68 6.24 12.37 -12.01
N ARG A 69 6.12 13.48 -11.27
CA ARG A 69 7.09 13.84 -10.22
C ARG A 69 7.23 12.75 -9.16
N LEU A 70 6.12 12.18 -8.69
CA LEU A 70 6.14 11.07 -7.74
C LEU A 70 6.83 9.84 -8.35
N ARG A 71 6.54 9.51 -9.61
CA ARG A 71 7.17 8.40 -10.33
C ARG A 71 8.68 8.59 -10.44
N MET A 72 9.13 9.80 -10.76
CA MET A 72 10.54 10.14 -10.83
C MET A 72 11.20 10.07 -9.45
N ALA A 73 10.50 10.47 -8.38
CA ALA A 73 11.00 10.49 -7.00
C ALA A 73 11.01 9.11 -6.30
N ALA A 74 10.13 8.19 -6.70
CA ALA A 74 9.94 6.89 -6.06
C ALA A 74 11.22 6.01 -5.96
N PRO A 75 12.11 5.94 -6.97
CA PRO A 75 13.35 5.15 -6.87
C PRO A 75 14.30 5.63 -5.77
N MET A 76 14.22 6.91 -5.38
CA MET A 76 15.01 7.51 -4.29
C MET A 76 14.24 7.54 -2.97
N TRP A 77 13.11 6.83 -2.87
CA TRP A 77 12.21 6.88 -1.73
C TRP A 77 11.81 8.31 -1.36
N GLU A 78 11.50 9.11 -2.40
CA GLU A 78 11.09 10.51 -2.26
C GLU A 78 12.14 11.42 -1.59
N ARG A 79 13.38 10.92 -1.43
CA ARG A 79 14.48 11.77 -0.98
C ARG A 79 14.92 12.69 -2.09
N GLU A 80 15.11 13.95 -1.72
CA GLU A 80 15.71 14.95 -2.60
C GLU A 80 17.12 14.50 -2.99
N THR A 81 17.42 14.54 -4.29
CA THR A 81 18.74 14.22 -4.82
C THR A 81 19.21 15.32 -5.77
N TRP A 82 20.52 15.50 -5.83
CA TRP A 82 21.16 16.50 -6.68
C TRP A 82 22.28 15.84 -7.51
N PRO A 83 22.61 16.38 -8.70
CA PRO A 83 23.78 15.96 -9.44
C PRO A 83 25.04 16.09 -8.58
N MET A 84 25.98 15.15 -8.72
CA MET A 84 27.25 15.22 -8.00
C MET A 84 27.94 16.57 -8.26
N GLY A 85 28.30 17.27 -7.18
CA GLY A 85 28.93 18.60 -7.23
C GLY A 85 27.97 19.80 -7.17
N ASN A 86 26.65 19.60 -7.29
CA ASN A 86 25.64 20.67 -7.32
C ASN A 86 24.70 20.62 -6.09
N LEU A 87 25.27 20.67 -4.89
CA LEU A 87 24.48 20.83 -3.66
C LEU A 87 23.79 22.21 -3.66
N PRO A 88 22.45 22.29 -3.49
CA PRO A 88 21.78 23.56 -3.27
C PRO A 88 22.38 24.26 -2.04
N SER A 89 22.65 25.56 -2.14
CA SER A 89 23.16 26.35 -1.02
C SER A 89 22.14 26.34 0.12
N GLY A 90 22.34 25.46 1.11
CA GLY A 90 21.45 25.30 2.27
C GLY A 90 21.05 23.86 2.59
N CYS A 91 21.31 22.89 1.72
CA CYS A 91 21.05 21.48 2.03
C CYS A 91 22.22 20.92 2.86
N ALA A 92 22.14 21.03 4.18
CA ALA A 92 23.06 20.35 5.08
C ALA A 92 22.90 18.83 4.88
N VAL A 93 23.99 18.14 4.54
CA VAL A 93 24.04 16.68 4.57
C VAL A 93 23.77 16.25 6.01
N MET A 94 22.54 15.82 6.29
CA MET A 94 22.17 15.25 7.56
C MET A 94 22.89 13.91 7.66
N LYS A 95 24.08 13.93 8.27
CA LYS A 95 24.81 12.71 8.65
C LYS A 95 23.94 11.97 9.66
N ILE A 96 23.54 10.76 9.27
CA ILE A 96 23.02 9.71 10.16
C ILE A 96 24.03 9.40 11.26
#